data_AF-A0A246K0Z6-F1
#
_entry.id   AF-A0A246K0Z6-F1
#
_cell.length_a   1.000
_cell.length_b   1.000
_cell.length_c   1.000
_cell.angle_alpha   90.00
_cell.angle_beta   90.00
_cell.angle_gamma   90.00
#
_symmetry.space_group_name_H-M   'P 1'
#
loop_
_entity.id
_entity.type
_entity.pdbx_description
1 polymer ?
#
loop_
_entity_poly.entity_id
_entity_poly.type
_entity_poly.pdbx_seq_one_letter_code
_entity_poly.pdbx_strand_id
1 'polypeptide(L)'
;MLNERVSAAKKIAADLHQAEDAIDEAMIRIAQLAATLPTARRDTNMSAIVGQTAMSKVANALAAAGEVRQLLTDAHLALTVTQKEVGLGTRMFGAGVKPAAAKLRDEGSNDQAATEVAAAPFARAV
;
A
#
# COMPACT_ATOMS: atom_id res chain seq x y z
N MET A 1 -17.54 -31.12 10.14
CA MET A 1 -17.94 -30.58 11.46
C MET A 1 -17.65 -29.06 11.56
N LEU A 2 -18.29 -28.30 12.46
CA LEU A 2 -18.06 -26.85 12.60
C LEU A 2 -16.61 -26.50 13.01
N ASN A 3 -16.02 -27.28 13.92
CA ASN A 3 -14.65 -27.06 14.42
C ASN A 3 -13.60 -27.20 13.30
N GLU A 4 -13.80 -28.15 12.38
CA GLU A 4 -12.92 -28.32 11.21
C GLU A 4 -12.97 -27.09 10.30
N ARG A 5 -14.17 -26.54 10.06
CA ARG A 5 -14.34 -25.31 9.25
C ARG A 5 -13.69 -24.10 9.92
N VAL A 6 -13.81 -23.95 11.23
CA VAL A 6 -13.14 -22.88 11.99
C VAL A 6 -11.62 -23.03 11.95
N SER A 7 -11.11 -24.26 12.11
CA SER A 7 -9.68 -24.55 12.03
C SER A 7 -9.10 -24.22 10.65
N ALA A 8 -9.79 -24.66 9.58
CA ALA A 8 -9.41 -24.36 8.21
C ALA A 8 -9.43 -22.84 7.94
N ALA A 9 -10.46 -22.12 8.39
CA ALA A 9 -10.55 -20.67 8.23
C ALA A 9 -9.41 -19.92 8.94
N LYS A 10 -9.05 -20.35 10.16
CA LYS A 10 -7.90 -19.77 10.90
C LYS A 10 -6.58 -20.01 10.16
N LYS A 11 -6.38 -21.21 9.61
CA LYS A 11 -5.19 -21.53 8.83
C LYS A 11 -5.11 -20.66 7.58
N ILE A 12 -6.19 -20.56 6.81
CA ILE A 12 -6.25 -19.72 5.60
C ILE A 12 -5.94 -18.25 5.95
N ALA A 13 -6.51 -17.72 7.03
CA ALA A 13 -6.24 -16.35 7.45
C ALA A 13 -4.76 -16.14 7.85
N ALA A 14 -4.16 -17.10 8.54
CA ALA A 14 -2.74 -17.06 8.89
C ALA A 14 -1.84 -17.12 7.65
N ASP A 15 -2.11 -18.03 6.72
CA ASP A 15 -1.35 -18.20 5.48
C ASP A 15 -1.47 -16.93 4.60
N LEU A 16 -2.65 -16.31 4.56
CA LEU A 16 -2.87 -15.07 3.81
C LEU A 16 -2.07 -13.90 4.40
N HIS A 17 -2.11 -13.70 5.72
CA HIS A 17 -1.32 -12.65 6.37
C HIS A 17 0.18 -12.86 6.17
N GLN A 18 0.66 -14.10 6.28
CA GLN A 18 2.07 -14.41 5.99
C GLN A 18 2.45 -14.08 4.54
N ALA A 19 1.55 -14.34 3.58
CA ALA A 19 1.78 -13.99 2.19
C ALA A 19 1.82 -12.47 1.98
N GLU A 20 0.91 -11.73 2.62
CA GLU A 20 0.88 -10.25 2.62
C GLU A 20 2.16 -9.65 3.21
N ASP A 21 2.61 -10.14 4.36
CA ASP A 21 3.85 -9.67 5.00
C ASP A 21 5.08 -9.98 4.12
N ALA A 22 5.11 -11.17 3.50
CA ALA A 22 6.22 -11.58 2.66
C ALA A 22 6.35 -10.73 1.39
N ILE A 23 5.22 -10.32 0.77
CA ILE A 23 5.28 -9.43 -0.40
C ILE A 23 5.70 -8.01 0.00
N ASP A 24 5.26 -7.52 1.17
CA ASP A 24 5.65 -6.21 1.68
C ASP A 24 7.17 -6.17 1.95
N GLU A 25 7.73 -7.22 2.57
CA GLU A 25 9.17 -7.39 2.76
C GLU A 25 9.94 -7.50 1.43
N ALA A 26 9.40 -8.19 0.44
CA ALA A 26 10.00 -8.27 -0.89
C ALA A 26 10.04 -6.89 -1.57
N MET A 27 8.96 -6.10 -1.49
CA MET A 27 8.90 -4.73 -2.00
C MET A 27 9.96 -3.84 -1.36
N ILE A 28 10.15 -3.92 -0.05
CA ILE A 28 11.20 -3.18 0.68
C ILE A 28 12.57 -3.49 0.09
N ARG A 29 12.91 -4.77 -0.10
CA ARG A 29 14.22 -5.19 -0.63
C ARG A 29 14.43 -4.75 -2.08
N ILE A 30 13.39 -4.83 -2.91
CA ILE A 30 13.44 -4.36 -4.30
C ILE A 30 13.65 -2.84 -4.34
N ALA A 31 12.96 -2.08 -3.49
CA ALA A 31 13.11 -0.62 -3.41
C ALA A 31 14.53 -0.22 -2.95
N GLN A 32 15.09 -0.94 -1.97
CA GLN A 32 16.48 -0.74 -1.54
C GLN A 32 17.47 -0.99 -2.69
N LEU A 33 17.28 -2.04 -3.47
CA LEU A 33 18.09 -2.31 -4.65
C LEU A 33 17.94 -1.20 -5.71
N ALA A 34 16.71 -0.74 -5.94
CA ALA A 34 16.40 0.36 -6.86
C ALA A 34 17.10 1.66 -6.46
N ALA A 35 17.25 1.92 -5.16
CA ALA A 35 18.02 3.05 -4.64
C ALA A 35 19.54 2.83 -4.75
N THR A 36 20.01 1.60 -4.49
CA THR A 36 21.45 1.28 -4.48
C THR A 36 22.11 1.48 -5.84
N LEU A 37 21.45 1.07 -6.93
CA LEU A 37 22.00 1.17 -8.29
C LEU A 37 22.39 2.61 -8.71
N PRO A 38 21.50 3.62 -8.65
CA PRO A 38 21.86 5.01 -8.97
C PRO A 38 22.86 5.61 -7.98
N THR A 39 22.80 5.26 -6.70
CA THR A 39 23.76 5.73 -5.69
C THR A 39 25.17 5.25 -6.04
N ALA A 40 25.36 3.95 -6.25
CA ALA A 40 26.65 3.38 -6.63
C ALA A 40 27.21 4.01 -7.92
N ARG A 41 26.36 4.32 -8.90
CA ARG A 41 26.79 5.02 -10.13
C ARG A 41 27.30 6.42 -9.83
N ARG A 42 26.61 7.18 -8.99
CA ARG A 42 27.04 8.54 -8.61
C ARG A 42 28.34 8.49 -7.82
N ASP A 43 28.44 7.60 -6.85
CA ASP A 43 29.62 7.47 -5.98
C ASP A 43 30.88 7.10 -6.76
N THR A 44 30.72 6.44 -7.92
CA THR A 44 31.81 6.00 -8.80
C THR A 44 31.98 6.86 -10.05
N ASN A 45 31.27 7.99 -10.16
CA ASN A 45 31.27 8.88 -11.34
C ASN A 45 31.01 8.15 -12.67
N MET A 46 30.19 7.11 -12.65
CA MET A 46 29.81 6.35 -13.84
C MET A 46 28.74 7.08 -14.65
N SER A 47 28.73 6.84 -15.97
CA SER A 47 27.67 7.31 -16.87
C SER A 47 26.30 6.77 -16.45
N ALA A 48 25.26 7.60 -16.62
CA ALA A 48 23.87 7.23 -16.33
C ALA A 48 23.34 6.07 -17.18
N ILE A 49 23.95 5.80 -18.34
CA ILE A 49 23.58 4.68 -19.22
C ILE A 49 24.02 3.33 -18.63
N VAL A 50 25.05 3.34 -17.77
CA VAL A 50 25.56 2.11 -17.14
C VAL A 50 24.45 1.48 -16.29
N GLY A 51 24.13 0.22 -16.56
CA GLY A 51 23.12 -0.52 -15.79
C GLY A 51 21.69 -0.01 -15.98
N GLN A 52 21.40 0.85 -16.98
CA GLN A 52 20.05 1.36 -17.22
C GLN A 52 19.04 0.23 -17.48
N THR A 53 19.43 -0.80 -18.25
CA THR A 53 18.59 -1.99 -18.47
C THR A 53 18.31 -2.75 -17.17
N ALA A 54 19.29 -2.83 -16.27
CA ALA A 54 19.09 -3.46 -14.97
C ALA A 54 18.14 -2.62 -14.10
N MET A 55 18.32 -1.30 -14.07
CA MET A 55 17.43 -0.38 -13.36
C MET A 55 15.97 -0.49 -13.84
N SER A 56 15.76 -0.58 -15.16
CA SER A 56 14.42 -0.77 -15.73
C SER A 56 13.78 -2.08 -15.28
N LYS A 57 14.54 -3.18 -15.24
CA LYS A 57 14.05 -4.48 -14.75
C LYS A 57 13.69 -4.42 -13.26
N VAL A 58 14.48 -3.75 -12.43
CA VAL A 58 14.19 -3.58 -11.00
C VAL A 58 12.94 -2.74 -10.78
N ALA A 59 12.77 -1.64 -11.54
CA ALA A 59 11.56 -0.83 -11.48
C ALA A 59 10.31 -1.63 -11.87
N ASN A 60 10.38 -2.43 -12.94
CA ASN A 60 9.29 -3.30 -13.36
C ASN A 60 8.97 -4.38 -12.32
N ALA A 61 10.00 -4.95 -11.67
CA ALA A 61 9.81 -5.92 -10.60
C ALA A 61 9.07 -5.30 -9.40
N LEU A 62 9.38 -4.05 -9.04
CA LEU A 62 8.67 -3.33 -7.97
C LEU A 62 7.20 -3.07 -8.33
N ALA A 63 6.93 -2.67 -9.58
CA ALA A 63 5.56 -2.47 -10.07
C ALA A 63 4.75 -3.77 -10.02
N ALA A 64 5.32 -4.88 -10.52
CA ALA A 64 4.69 -6.19 -10.47
C ALA A 64 4.42 -6.66 -9.03
N ALA A 65 5.33 -6.40 -8.10
CA ALA A 65 5.11 -6.72 -6.69
C ALA A 65 3.91 -5.94 -6.11
N GLY A 66 3.71 -4.68 -6.53
CA GLY A 66 2.52 -3.90 -6.18
C GLY A 66 1.22 -4.52 -6.72
N GLU A 67 1.22 -5.06 -7.94
CA GLU A 67 0.07 -5.79 -8.50
C GLU A 67 -0.24 -7.05 -7.69
N VAL A 68 0.79 -7.82 -7.30
CA VAL A 68 0.62 -8.99 -6.43
C VAL A 68 0.00 -8.59 -5.09
N ARG A 69 0.45 -7.48 -4.49
CA ARG A 69 -0.10 -6.98 -3.22
C ARG A 69 -1.58 -6.61 -3.34
N GLN A 70 -1.97 -5.98 -4.44
CA GLN A 70 -3.38 -5.66 -4.71
C GLN A 70 -4.22 -6.94 -4.79
N LEU A 71 -3.76 -7.95 -5.56
CA LEU A 71 -4.46 -9.23 -5.69
C LEU A 71 -4.64 -9.96 -4.35
N LEU A 72 -3.62 -9.94 -3.47
CA LEU A 72 -3.73 -10.53 -2.13
C LEU A 72 -4.74 -9.78 -1.25
N THR A 73 -4.78 -8.45 -1.35
CA THR A 73 -5.73 -7.61 -0.61
C THR A 73 -7.17 -7.86 -1.09
N ASP A 74 -7.38 -8.01 -2.40
CA ASP A 74 -8.67 -8.34 -2.98
C ASP A 74 -9.12 -9.76 -2.56
N ALA A 75 -8.19 -10.72 -2.52
CA ALA A 75 -8.45 -12.06 -2.01
C ALA A 75 -8.84 -12.03 -0.52
N HIS A 76 -8.19 -11.20 0.31
CA HIS A 76 -8.57 -10.99 1.71
C HIS A 76 -10.03 -10.51 1.83
N LEU A 77 -10.40 -9.50 1.05
CA LEU A 77 -11.76 -8.97 1.06
C LEU A 77 -12.78 -10.03 0.61
N ALA A 78 -12.48 -10.78 -0.45
CA ALA A 78 -13.33 -11.87 -0.94
C ALA A 78 -13.51 -12.97 0.12
N LEU A 79 -12.45 -13.37 0.81
CA LEU A 79 -12.51 -14.37 1.88
C LEU A 79 -13.34 -13.90 3.09
N THR A 80 -13.39 -12.60 3.35
CA THR A 80 -14.28 -12.02 4.37
C THR A 80 -15.76 -12.19 4.00
N VAL A 81 -16.10 -12.13 2.71
CA VAL A 81 -17.45 -12.42 2.22
C VAL A 81 -17.73 -13.92 2.36
N THR A 82 -16.82 -14.79 1.88
CA THR A 82 -16.97 -16.25 1.97
C THR A 82 -17.15 -16.73 3.42
N GLN A 83 -16.46 -16.12 4.39
CA GLN A 83 -16.62 -16.43 5.82
C GLN A 83 -18.09 -16.31 6.28
N LYS A 84 -18.84 -15.33 5.75
CA LYS A 84 -20.26 -15.15 6.06
C LYS A 84 -21.10 -16.25 5.40
N GLU A 85 -20.82 -16.59 4.15
CA GLU A 85 -21.52 -17.62 3.37
C GLU A 85 -21.38 -19.01 4.00
N VAL A 86 -20.20 -19.34 4.57
CA VAL A 86 -19.96 -20.64 5.22
C VAL A 86 -20.44 -20.71 6.69
N GLY A 87 -21.20 -19.72 7.15
CA GLY A 87 -21.79 -19.69 8.50
C GLY A 87 -20.79 -19.42 9.62
N LEU A 88 -19.64 -18.82 9.30
CA LEU A 88 -18.61 -18.42 10.27
C LEU A 88 -18.66 -16.93 10.62
N GLY A 89 -19.41 -16.12 9.85
CA GLY A 89 -19.48 -14.66 9.98
C GLY A 89 -19.97 -14.14 11.34
N THR A 90 -20.84 -14.87 12.05
CA THR A 90 -21.43 -14.42 13.33
C THR A 90 -20.64 -14.87 14.57
N ARG A 91 -19.72 -15.84 14.44
CA ARG A 91 -19.02 -16.46 15.59
C ARG A 91 -17.55 -16.04 15.74
N MET A 92 -16.98 -15.32 14.77
CA MET A 92 -15.59 -14.86 14.82
C MET A 92 -15.44 -13.41 15.35
N PHE A 93 -16.55 -12.69 15.58
CA PHE A 93 -16.56 -11.47 16.39
C PHE A 93 -16.73 -11.84 17.87
N GLY A 94 -15.62 -12.24 18.48
CA GLY A 94 -15.53 -12.58 19.90
C GLY A 94 -14.29 -11.98 20.56
N ALA A 95 -14.00 -10.70 20.29
CA ALA A 95 -13.27 -9.77 21.17
C ALA A 95 -13.09 -8.43 20.43
N GLY A 96 -13.74 -7.36 20.92
CA GLY A 96 -13.52 -6.00 20.44
C GLY A 96 -14.73 -5.44 19.69
N VAL A 97 -15.52 -4.67 20.41
CA VAL A 97 -16.47 -3.70 19.87
C VAL A 97 -15.76 -2.90 18.77
N LYS A 98 -16.21 -3.02 17.52
CA LYS A 98 -15.84 -2.06 16.47
C LYS A 98 -16.42 -0.72 16.91
N PRO A 99 -15.62 0.34 17.13
CA PRO A 99 -16.20 1.64 17.42
C PRO A 99 -17.15 2.01 16.27
N ALA A 100 -18.33 2.53 16.64
CA ALA A 100 -19.31 3.01 15.67
C ALA A 100 -18.58 3.94 14.70
N ALA A 101 -18.78 3.69 13.40
CA ALA A 101 -18.13 4.38 12.29
C ALA A 101 -17.75 5.81 12.68
N ALA A 102 -16.44 6.07 12.74
CA ALA A 102 -15.96 7.43 12.72
C ALA A 102 -16.50 8.04 11.42
N LYS A 103 -17.60 8.79 11.53
CA LYS A 103 -18.00 9.72 10.49
C LYS A 103 -16.81 10.67 10.38
N LEU A 104 -16.02 10.50 9.31
CA LEU A 104 -15.19 11.59 8.83
C LEU A 104 -16.14 12.77 8.67
N ARG A 105 -16.00 13.75 9.55
CA ARG A 105 -16.62 15.05 9.35
C ARG A 105 -15.98 15.59 8.08
N ASP A 106 -16.81 15.80 7.07
CA ASP A 106 -16.49 16.63 5.93
C ASP A 106 -16.28 18.05 6.47
N GLU A 107 -15.05 18.32 6.93
CA GLU A 107 -14.63 19.68 7.26
C GLU A 107 -14.37 20.38 5.93
N GLY A 108 -15.45 20.96 5.41
CA GLY A 108 -15.54 22.02 4.43
C GLY A 108 -14.33 22.22 3.52
N SER A 109 -14.51 21.83 2.27
CA SER A 109 -13.86 22.45 1.11
C SER A 109 -13.69 23.96 1.34
N ASN A 110 -12.46 24.42 1.55
CA ASN A 110 -12.12 25.83 1.63
C ASN A 110 -11.75 26.38 0.24
N ASP A 111 -12.42 25.89 -0.81
CA ASP A 111 -12.46 26.57 -2.08
C ASP A 111 -13.56 27.63 -2.01
N GLN A 112 -13.13 28.87 -1.84
CA GLN A 112 -13.81 30.17 -2.09
C GLN A 112 -13.88 31.09 -0.86
N ALA A 113 -12.81 31.87 -0.63
CA ALA A 113 -12.89 33.30 -0.27
C ALA A 113 -11.49 33.92 -0.12
N ALA A 114 -10.85 34.27 -1.25
CA ALA A 114 -9.83 35.32 -1.27
C ALA A 114 -9.57 35.82 -2.71
N THR A 115 -10.65 36.14 -3.44
CA THR A 115 -10.56 37.13 -4.53
C THR A 115 -10.95 38.47 -3.95
N GLU A 116 -9.97 39.25 -3.49
CA GLU A 116 -9.98 40.72 -3.61
C GLU A 116 -8.58 41.31 -3.38
N VAL A 117 -7.88 41.46 -4.50
CA VAL A 117 -7.08 42.62 -4.94
C VAL A 117 -6.51 43.56 -3.86
N ALA A 118 -5.18 43.58 -3.74
CA ALA A 118 -4.44 44.84 -3.53
C ALA A 118 -3.01 44.72 -4.10
N ALA A 119 -2.76 45.50 -5.15
CA ALA A 119 -1.48 45.63 -5.82
C ALA A 119 -0.40 46.26 -4.92
N ALA A 120 0.83 45.75 -4.98
CA ALA A 120 2.02 46.48 -4.60
C ALA A 120 3.18 46.15 -5.56
N PRO A 121 3.95 47.15 -6.02
CA PRO A 121 4.83 47.02 -7.18
C PRO A 121 6.18 46.39 -6.82
N PHE A 122 6.68 45.54 -7.72
CA PHE A 122 8.06 45.07 -7.69
C PHE A 122 9.02 46.23 -7.97
N ALA A 123 9.71 46.72 -6.94
CA ALA A 123 10.85 47.61 -7.09
C ALA A 123 12.10 46.78 -7.45
N ARG A 124 12.66 47.06 -8.64
CA ARG A 124 14.00 46.66 -9.06
C ARG A 124 15.06 47.38 -8.21
N ALA A 125 16.12 46.66 -7.83
CA ALA A 125 17.46 47.19 -7.61
C ALA A 125 18.45 46.06 -7.99
N VAL A 126 19.02 46.13 -9.21
CA VAL A 126 20.45 46.37 -9.51
C VAL A 126 21.36 45.27 -9.01
#